data_AF-A0A392NRW6-F1
#
_entry.id   AF-A0A392NRW6-F1
#
_cell.length_a   1.000
_cell.length_b   1.000
_cell.length_c   1.000
_cell.angle_alpha   90.00
_cell.angle_beta   90.00
_cell.angle_gamma   90.00
#
_symmetry.space_group_name_H-M   'P 1'
#
loop_
_entity.id
_entity.type
_entity.pdbx_description
1 polymer ?
#
loop_
_entity_poly.entity_id
_entity_poly.type
_entity_poly.pdbx_seq_one_letter_code
_entity_poly.pdbx_strand_id
1 'polypeptide(L)' 'MQSQIVCNGCRSMLLYPRGATNVCCALCNTITPVPPPGMDMAQLYCGGCRTLLMYTRGATSVRCSCCHTVNLAP' A
#
# COMPACT_ATOMS: atom_id res chain seq x y z
N MET A 1 -15.79 16.06 6.02
CA MET A 1 -14.34 16.23 5.76
C MET A 1 -13.88 15.22 4.69
N GLN A 2 -13.47 15.71 3.52
CA GLN A 2 -13.20 14.88 2.34
C GLN A 2 -11.71 14.55 2.23
N SER A 3 -11.37 13.51 1.46
CA SER A 3 -10.00 13.12 1.12
C SER A 3 -9.92 12.78 -0.37
N GLN A 4 -8.70 12.61 -0.87
CA GLN A 4 -8.43 12.40 -2.29
C GLN A 4 -7.62 11.13 -2.51
N ILE A 5 -7.90 10.44 -3.61
CA ILE A 5 -7.15 9.26 -4.05
C ILE A 5 -7.04 9.28 -5.57
N VAL A 6 -5.97 8.71 -6.11
CA VAL A 6 -5.78 8.54 -7.56
C VAL A 6 -6.34 7.19 -7.99
N CYS A 7 -7.19 7.17 -9.00
CA CYS A 7 -7.75 5.93 -9.53
C CYS A 7 -6.67 5.01 -10.12
N ASN A 8 -6.74 3.71 -9.80
CA ASN A 8 -5.81 2.71 -10.34
C ASN A 8 -6.00 2.45 -11.85
N GLY A 9 -7.21 2.65 -12.39
CA GLY A 9 -7.51 2.40 -13.80
C GLY A 9 -7.15 3.59 -14.68
N CYS A 10 -7.83 4.73 -14.49
CA CYS A 10 -7.71 5.90 -15.37
C CYS A 10 -6.86 7.04 -14.82
N ARG A 11 -6.20 6.86 -13.66
CA ARG A 11 -5.36 7.88 -12.98
C ARG A 11 -6.06 9.19 -12.61
N SER A 12 -7.39 9.27 -12.72
CA SER A 12 -8.14 10.46 -12.29
C SER A 12 -8.09 10.62 -10.78
N MET A 13 -8.02 11.87 -10.31
CA MET A 13 -8.18 12.22 -8.91
C MET A 13 -9.66 12.07 -8.51
N LEU A 14 -9.92 11.34 -7.44
CA LEU A 14 -11.25 11.08 -6.91
C LEU A 14 -11.37 11.67 -5.51
N LEU A 15 -12.41 12.47 -5.29
CA LEU A 15 -12.78 12.97 -3.97
C LEU A 15 -13.73 11.99 -3.30
N TYR A 16 -13.49 11.69 -2.04
CA TYR A 16 -14.30 10.74 -1.27
C TYR A 16 -14.42 11.17 0.20
N PRO A 17 -15.49 10.75 0.91
CA PRO A 17 -15.62 11.02 2.33
C PRO A 17 -14.57 10.23 3.14
N ARG A 18 -13.95 10.87 4.15
CA ARG A 18 -13.06 10.15 5.08
C ARG A 18 -13.78 8.94 5.69
N GLY A 19 -13.08 7.80 5.74
CA GLY A 19 -13.61 6.54 6.27
C GLY A 19 -14.03 5.52 5.20
N ALA A 20 -14.08 5.89 3.92
CA ALA A 20 -14.28 4.90 2.86
C ALA A 20 -13.07 3.95 2.78
N THR A 21 -13.32 2.65 2.64
CA THR A 21 -12.30 1.62 2.40
C THR A 21 -12.04 1.40 0.92
N ASN A 22 -12.99 1.78 0.07
CA ASN A 22 -12.93 1.65 -1.38
C ASN A 22 -13.64 2.84 -2.03
N VAL A 23 -13.15 3.28 -3.19
CA VAL A 23 -13.76 4.35 -4.00
C VAL A 23 -13.95 3.84 -5.42
N CYS A 24 -15.19 3.88 -5.91
CA CYS A 24 -15.50 3.58 -7.30
C CYS A 24 -15.22 4.82 -8.16
N CYS A 25 -14.45 4.66 -9.24
CA CYS A 25 -14.20 5.72 -10.18
C CYS A 25 -15.43 5.99 -11.05
N ALA A 26 -15.93 7.23 -11.06
CA ALA A 26 -17.06 7.63 -11.90
C ALA A 26 -16.75 7.63 -13.41
N LEU A 27 -15.48 7.60 -13.81
CA LEU A 27 -15.06 7.67 -15.22
C LEU A 27 -14.83 6.30 -15.87
N CYS A 28 -14.32 5.34 -15.10
CA CYS A 28 -13.91 4.03 -15.63
C CYS A 28 -14.41 2.84 -14.79
N ASN A 29 -15.28 3.09 -13.81
CA ASN A 29 -15.89 2.09 -12.91
C ASN A 29 -14.89 1.22 -12.13
N THR A 30 -13.59 1.54 -12.17
CA THR A 30 -12.56 0.82 -11.42
C THR A 30 -12.69 1.12 -9.93
N ILE A 31 -12.75 0.08 -9.11
CA ILE A 31 -12.74 0.18 -7.65
C ILE A 31 -11.29 0.35 -7.20
N THR A 32 -10.99 1.47 -6.56
CA THR A 32 -9.68 1.78 -5.99
C THR A 32 -9.75 1.61 -4.47
N PRO A 33 -8.99 0.67 -3.87
CA PRO A 33 -8.94 0.51 -2.43
C PRO A 33 -8.25 1.73 -1.81
N VAL A 34 -8.86 2.26 -0.76
CA VAL A 34 -8.29 3.35 0.03
C VAL A 34 -7.32 2.72 1.03
N PRO A 35 -6.05 3.17 1.09
CA PRO A 35 -5.15 2.74 2.14
C PRO A 35 -5.78 3.07 3.51
N PRO A 36 -5.93 2.10 4.42
CA PRO A 36 -6.38 2.35 5.77
C PRO A 36 -5.59 3.52 6.38
N PRO A 37 -6.28 4.47 7.04
CA PRO A 37 -5.60 5.49 7.82
C PRO A 37 -4.75 4.79 8.89
N GLY A 38 -3.44 5.09 8.91
CA GLY A 38 -2.50 4.43 9.83
C GLY A 38 -1.91 3.11 9.32
N MET A 39 -1.91 2.83 8.00
CA MET A 39 -0.95 1.88 7.44
C MET A 39 0.47 2.42 7.62
N ASP A 40 1.03 2.21 8.81
CA ASP A 40 2.40 2.55 9.11
C ASP A 40 3.31 1.64 8.29
N MET A 41 4.06 2.22 7.37
CA MET A 41 5.10 1.49 6.65
C MET A 41 6.35 1.46 7.52
N ALA A 42 6.97 0.29 7.60
CA ALA A 42 8.28 0.09 8.19
C ALA A 42 9.26 -0.33 7.10
N GLN A 43 10.55 -0.26 7.45
CA GLN A 43 11.63 -0.59 6.53
C GLN A 43 12.58 -1.56 7.21
N LEU A 44 13.11 -2.49 6.42
CA LEU A 44 14.22 -3.35 6.83
C LEU A 44 15.13 -3.62 5.64
N TYR A 45 16.39 -3.91 5.92
CA TYR A 45 17.33 -4.37 4.90
C TYR A 45 17.23 -5.89 4.78
N CYS A 46 17.16 -6.40 3.56
CA CYS A 46 17.16 -7.83 3.32
C CYS A 46 18.50 -8.47 3.76
N GLY A 47 18.44 -9.55 4.55
CA GLY A 47 19.63 -10.27 5.00
C GLY A 47 20.41 -10.98 3.88
N GLY A 48 19.77 -11.29 2.74
CA GLY A 48 20.41 -11.98 1.62
C GLY A 48 21.10 -11.05 0.61
N CYS A 49 20.43 -9.97 0.22
CA CYS A 49 20.92 -9.07 -0.86
C CYS A 49 21.06 -7.60 -0.44
N ARG A 50 20.83 -7.26 0.84
CA ARG A 50 20.88 -5.89 1.39
C ARG A 50 19.94 -4.87 0.72
N THR A 51 18.99 -5.33 -0.10
CA THR A 51 17.96 -4.44 -0.66
C THR A 51 17.06 -3.92 0.46
N LEU A 52 16.75 -2.62 0.43
CA LEU A 52 15.78 -1.99 1.32
C LEU A 52 14.37 -2.47 0.95
N LEU A 53 13.67 -3.07 1.90
CA LEU A 53 12.30 -3.54 1.74
C LEU A 53 11.36 -2.65 2.54
N MET A 54 10.27 -2.21 1.91
CA MET A 54 9.16 -1.56 2.58
C MET A 54 8.07 -2.58 2.86
N TYR A 55 7.50 -2.54 4.05
CA TYR A 55 6.45 -3.47 4.46
C TYR A 55 5.47 -2.80 5.43
N THR A 56 4.28 -3.36 5.55
CA THR A 56 3.27 -2.90 6.52
C THR A 56 3.70 -3.28 7.93
N ARG A 57 3.76 -2.31 8.84
CA ARG A 57 4.04 -2.56 10.27
C ARG A 57 3.04 -3.57 10.82
N GLY A 58 3.53 -4.58 11.53
CA GLY A 58 2.74 -5.75 11.97
C GLY A 58 2.86 -7.00 11.09
N ALA A 59 3.52 -6.93 9.93
CA ALA A 59 3.95 -8.15 9.25
C ALA A 59 4.96 -8.88 10.14
N THR A 60 4.87 -10.21 10.22
CA THR A 60 5.85 -11.05 10.95
C THR A 60 7.06 -11.42 10.09
N SER A 61 6.87 -11.42 8.76
CA SER A 61 7.94 -11.69 7.81
C SER A 61 7.71 -10.99 6.47
N VAL A 62 8.79 -10.71 5.77
CA VAL A 62 8.81 -9.99 4.49
C VAL A 62 9.70 -10.76 3.50
N ARG A 63 9.10 -11.25 2.42
CA ARG A 63 9.84 -11.90 1.33
C ARG A 63 10.44 -10.84 0.41
N CYS A 64 11.76 -10.88 0.22
CA CYS A 64 12.46 -10.02 -0.72
C CYS A 64 12.06 -10.36 -2.16
N SER A 65 11.69 -9.35 -2.95
CA SER A 65 11.39 -9.53 -4.38
C SER A 65 12.63 -9.80 -5.23
N CYS A 66 13.81 -9.33 -4.79
CA CYS A 66 15.05 -9.44 -5.55
C CYS A 66 15.73 -10.81 -5.43
N CYS A 67 15.75 -11.40 -4.23
CA CYS A 67 16.47 -12.64 -3.95
C CYS A 67 15.61 -13.72 -3.26
N HIS A 68 14.31 -13.46 -3.09
CA HIS A 68 13.34 -14.37 -2.46
C HIS A 68 13.62 -14.77 -1.00
N THR A 69 14.66 -14.21 -0.38
CA THR A 69 14.94 -14.40 1.06
C THR A 69 13.79 -13.87 1.90
N VAL A 70 13.32 -14.67 2.87
CA VAL A 70 12.32 -14.27 3.86
C VAL A 70 13.02 -13.64 5.05
N ASN A 71 12.66 -12.40 5.38
CA ASN A 71 13.24 -11.63 6.47
C ASN A 71 12.21 -11.55 7.59
N LEU A 72 12.61 -11.78 8.83
CA LEU A 72 11.74 -11.57 9.99
C LEU A 72 11.60 -10.08 10.23
N ALA A 73 10.35 -9.62 10.34
CA ALA A 73 10.07 -8.25 10.72
C ALA A 73 10.01 -8.15 12.26
N PRO A 74 10.59 -7.10 12.86
CA PRO A 74 10.59 -6.87 14.30
C PRO A 74 9.22 -6.50 14.86
#